data_AF-A0A1J1LHF7-F1
#
_entry.id   AF-A0A1J1LHF7-F1
#
_cell.length_a   1.000
_cell.length_b   1.000
_cell.length_c   1.000
_cell.angle_alpha   90.00
_cell.angle_beta   90.00
_cell.angle_gamma   90.00
#
_symmetry.space_group_name_H-M   'P 1'
#
loop_
_entity.id
_entity.type
_entity.pdbx_description
1 polymer ?
#
loop_
_entity_poly.entity_id
_entity_poly.type
_entity_poly.pdbx_seq_one_letter_code
_entity_poly.pdbx_strand_id
1 'polypeptide(L)'
;MIKTLIGKSGYLFLNNDSNSEIQKHSQNIGNISNNLLDKYKHLNKYYLFVYPDKSVQCQKYLPDNVKILYRNEIDKYKEKLGDRVIDLYEILKHEEDVYYKTDTHINRKGNLIVFDFFCDYIQKKLEITINKPKIKLIKQPNVILSELGLGLGDLTWDTNKGDLLLEDIKDDFYFYEGILPIYNKYVFKDNDDLRLIEIKDKSLHEVILVGKVLNWSIISRYILYKKNGQANNNLKILIFYDSFLSNMLELILPLFSEIYLIKSTYTNDMTEIINPDFVFEFKIERFLN
;
A
#
# COMPACT_ATOMS: atom_id res chain seq x y z
N MET A 1 8.51 1.62 23.79
CA MET A 1 9.70 1.97 22.98
C MET A 1 9.25 3.02 21.98
N ILE A 2 9.97 4.14 21.87
CA ILE A 2 9.65 5.22 20.93
C ILE A 2 9.89 4.72 19.50
N LYS A 3 8.89 4.87 18.64
CA LYS A 3 8.93 4.46 17.23
C LYS A 3 9.09 5.62 16.25
N THR A 4 9.09 6.86 16.72
CA THR A 4 9.28 8.04 15.89
C THR A 4 10.72 8.52 15.99
N LEU A 5 11.37 8.72 14.84
CA LEU A 5 12.65 9.40 14.70
C LEU A 5 12.43 10.77 14.06
N ILE A 6 12.93 11.83 14.70
CA ILE A 6 12.87 13.19 14.16
C ILE A 6 14.04 13.37 13.20
N GLY A 7 13.73 13.67 11.94
CA GLY A 7 14.66 14.08 10.92
C GLY A 7 14.73 15.59 10.74
N LYS A 8 15.46 16.01 9.71
CA LYS A 8 15.63 17.41 9.33
C LYS A 8 14.29 18.00 8.86
N SER A 9 14.12 19.30 9.07
CA SER A 9 12.93 20.06 8.67
C SER A 9 11.61 19.49 9.23
N GLY A 10 11.69 18.78 10.37
CA GLY A 10 10.54 18.18 11.04
C GLY A 10 9.98 16.92 10.37
N TYR A 11 10.66 16.34 9.37
CA TYR A 11 10.25 15.03 8.84
C TYR A 11 10.34 13.96 9.92
N LEU A 12 9.32 13.13 10.03
CA LEU A 12 9.29 12.02 10.98
C LEU A 12 9.54 10.70 10.24
N PHE A 13 10.28 9.80 10.85
CA PHE A 13 10.56 8.47 10.31
C PHE A 13 10.14 7.40 11.28
N LEU A 14 9.71 6.26 10.75
CA LEU A 14 9.51 5.07 11.55
C LEU A 14 10.88 4.55 12.00
N ASN A 15 11.02 4.31 13.28
CA ASN A 15 12.19 3.72 13.90
C ASN A 15 11.74 2.62 14.87
N ASN A 16 12.63 1.71 15.22
CA ASN A 16 12.35 0.64 16.19
C ASN A 16 11.05 -0.12 15.88
N ASP A 17 10.72 -0.29 14.60
CA ASP A 17 9.62 -1.15 14.21
C ASP A 17 10.03 -2.61 14.34
N SER A 18 9.06 -3.52 14.24
CA SER A 18 9.32 -4.96 14.32
C SER A 18 10.28 -5.47 13.24
N ASN A 19 10.47 -4.71 12.16
CA ASN A 19 11.37 -5.08 11.07
C ASN A 19 12.71 -4.37 11.13
N SER A 20 12.93 -3.41 12.04
CA SER A 20 14.17 -2.64 12.20
C SER A 20 14.69 -2.06 10.88
N GLU A 21 13.77 -1.46 10.11
CA GLU A 21 13.97 -1.02 8.72
C GLU A 21 15.23 -0.13 8.54
N ILE A 22 15.34 0.98 9.28
CA ILE A 22 16.50 1.87 9.22
C ILE A 22 17.81 1.10 9.47
N GLN A 23 17.82 0.20 10.45
CA GLN A 23 19.02 -0.55 10.79
C GLN A 23 19.43 -1.48 9.64
N LYS A 24 18.47 -2.19 9.04
CA LYS A 24 18.73 -3.08 7.90
C LYS A 24 19.33 -2.34 6.72
N HIS A 25 18.72 -1.22 6.35
CA HIS A 25 19.20 -0.37 5.26
C HIS A 25 20.54 0.30 5.54
N SER A 26 20.89 0.52 6.82
CA SER A 26 22.15 1.14 7.22
C SER A 26 23.30 0.15 7.39
N GLN A 27 23.01 -1.08 7.80
CA GLN A 27 24.01 -2.06 8.27
C GLN A 27 24.10 -3.33 7.41
N ASN A 28 23.39 -3.40 6.28
CA ASN A 28 23.36 -4.58 5.40
C ASN A 28 22.86 -5.85 6.14
N ILE A 29 21.84 -5.70 6.98
CA ILE A 29 21.25 -6.82 7.74
C ILE A 29 20.07 -7.35 6.93
N GLY A 30 20.25 -8.47 6.21
CA GLY A 30 19.18 -9.09 5.42
C GLY A 30 18.81 -10.48 5.91
N ASN A 31 17.59 -10.67 6.42
CA ASN A 31 17.17 -11.91 7.08
C ASN A 31 16.24 -12.82 6.26
N ILE A 32 16.04 -12.56 4.96
CA ILE A 32 15.18 -13.42 4.12
C ILE A 32 15.79 -14.81 3.99
N SER A 33 15.04 -15.83 4.43
CA SER A 33 15.34 -17.22 4.12
C SER A 33 14.92 -17.57 2.69
N ASN A 34 15.78 -18.27 1.94
CA ASN A 34 15.49 -18.66 0.56
C ASN A 34 14.19 -19.48 0.41
N ASN A 35 13.79 -20.19 1.46
CA ASN A 35 12.58 -21.00 1.51
C ASN A 35 11.30 -20.16 1.51
N LEU A 36 11.35 -18.91 2.01
CA LEU A 36 10.18 -18.01 2.04
C LEU A 36 9.68 -17.69 0.62
N LEU A 37 10.60 -17.65 -0.36
CA LEU A 37 10.28 -17.27 -1.73
C LEU A 37 9.79 -18.45 -2.57
N ASP A 38 9.86 -19.67 -2.06
CA ASP A 38 9.46 -20.86 -2.80
C ASP A 38 7.95 -20.95 -3.00
N LYS A 39 7.16 -20.28 -2.15
CA LYS A 39 5.71 -20.19 -2.31
C LYS A 39 5.26 -19.49 -3.62
N TYR A 40 6.14 -18.69 -4.24
CA TYR A 40 5.85 -17.97 -5.48
C TYR A 40 6.28 -18.71 -6.75
N LYS A 41 7.01 -19.84 -6.63
CA LYS A 41 7.67 -20.51 -7.76
C LYS A 41 6.72 -20.98 -8.86
N HIS A 42 5.47 -21.27 -8.53
CA HIS A 42 4.51 -21.87 -9.46
C HIS A 42 3.60 -20.85 -10.16
N LEU A 43 3.76 -19.56 -9.89
CA LEU A 43 2.80 -18.54 -10.30
C LEU A 43 3.32 -17.69 -11.46
N ASN A 44 3.12 -18.17 -12.69
CA ASN A 44 3.40 -17.37 -13.89
C ASN A 44 2.53 -16.11 -13.99
N LYS A 45 1.46 -16.02 -13.18
CA LYS A 45 0.45 -14.96 -13.19
C LYS A 45 0.56 -14.00 -11.99
N TYR A 46 1.66 -14.06 -11.25
CA TYR A 46 1.90 -13.27 -10.04
C TYR A 46 2.88 -12.11 -10.31
N TYR A 47 2.56 -10.93 -9.79
CA TYR A 47 3.44 -9.75 -9.84
C TYR A 47 3.48 -9.05 -8.47
N LEU A 48 4.69 -8.65 -8.06
CA LEU A 48 4.94 -7.96 -6.79
C LEU A 48 5.33 -6.52 -7.05
N PHE A 49 4.56 -5.58 -6.54
CA PHE A 49 4.81 -4.14 -6.54
C PHE A 49 5.34 -3.73 -5.17
N VAL A 50 6.61 -3.32 -5.13
CA VAL A 50 7.28 -2.98 -3.88
C VAL A 50 7.39 -1.47 -3.72
N TYR A 51 6.71 -0.90 -2.72
CA TYR A 51 6.90 0.49 -2.32
C TYR A 51 8.27 0.64 -1.63
N PRO A 52 9.02 1.74 -1.90
CA PRO A 52 10.22 2.04 -1.12
C PRO A 52 9.83 2.45 0.30
N ASP A 53 10.67 2.12 1.29
CA ASP A 53 10.51 2.72 2.61
C ASP A 53 10.71 4.24 2.56
N LYS A 54 10.03 4.94 3.47
CA LYS A 54 10.14 6.40 3.58
C LYS A 54 11.59 6.84 3.81
N SER A 55 12.39 6.07 4.56
CA SER A 55 13.79 6.41 4.81
C SER A 55 14.63 6.36 3.53
N VAL A 56 14.31 5.45 2.60
CA VAL A 56 14.93 5.31 1.28
C VAL A 56 14.55 6.51 0.40
N GLN A 57 13.25 6.79 0.26
CA GLN A 57 12.77 7.86 -0.63
C GLN A 57 13.10 9.27 -0.10
N CYS A 58 13.05 9.46 1.22
CA CYS A 58 13.22 10.75 1.88
C CYS A 58 14.58 10.88 2.59
N GLN A 59 15.61 10.17 2.10
CA GLN A 59 16.93 10.11 2.73
C GLN A 59 17.54 11.49 3.02
N LYS A 60 17.27 12.50 2.18
CA LYS A 60 17.77 13.88 2.39
C LYS A 60 17.31 14.52 3.71
N TYR A 61 16.21 14.04 4.28
CA TYR A 61 15.67 14.53 5.55
C TYR A 61 16.05 13.66 6.75
N LEU A 62 16.79 12.57 6.57
CA LEU A 62 17.29 11.79 7.71
C LEU A 62 18.35 12.59 8.50
N PRO A 63 18.51 12.30 9.81
CA PRO A 63 19.62 12.80 10.61
C PRO A 63 20.99 12.46 9.97
N ASP A 64 22.00 13.31 10.16
CA ASP A 64 23.32 13.14 9.52
C ASP A 64 24.04 11.84 9.90
N ASN A 65 23.73 11.29 11.07
CA ASN A 65 24.27 10.03 11.56
C ASN A 65 23.55 8.79 11.01
N VAL A 66 22.48 8.96 10.23
CA VAL A 66 21.72 7.87 9.59
C VAL A 66 21.99 7.88 8.09
N LYS A 67 22.47 6.75 7.56
CA LYS A 67 22.75 6.58 6.13
C LYS A 67 22.10 5.31 5.63
N ILE A 68 21.18 5.45 4.68
CA ILE A 68 20.59 4.34 3.93
C ILE A 68 21.55 3.98 2.80
N LEU A 69 22.02 2.73 2.81
CA LEU A 69 23.08 2.24 1.91
C LEU A 69 22.66 1.00 1.13
N TYR A 70 21.72 0.21 1.67
CA TYR A 70 21.39 -1.12 1.17
C TYR A 70 19.89 -1.30 0.98
N ARG A 71 19.48 -2.10 0.00
CA ARG A 71 18.09 -2.52 -0.29
C ARG A 71 18.06 -4.03 -0.60
N ASN A 72 18.72 -4.83 0.23
CA ASN A 72 19.05 -6.22 -0.12
C ASN A 72 17.82 -7.12 -0.26
N GLU A 73 16.78 -6.85 0.50
CA GLU A 73 15.56 -7.64 0.51
C GLU A 73 14.91 -7.64 -0.87
N ILE A 74 14.74 -6.47 -1.49
CA ILE A 74 14.17 -6.38 -2.83
C ILE A 74 15.09 -7.01 -3.88
N ASP A 75 16.41 -6.92 -3.72
CA ASP A 75 17.37 -7.57 -4.62
C ASP A 75 17.21 -9.10 -4.61
N LYS A 76 17.07 -9.71 -3.42
CA LYS A 76 16.78 -11.16 -3.29
C LYS A 76 15.46 -11.56 -3.96
N TYR A 77 14.43 -10.71 -3.86
CA TYR A 77 13.17 -10.95 -4.57
C TYR A 77 13.36 -10.85 -6.09
N LYS A 78 14.11 -9.86 -6.58
CA LYS A 78 14.42 -9.70 -8.01
C LYS A 78 15.23 -10.88 -8.55
N GLU A 79 16.22 -11.39 -7.82
CA GLU A 79 16.97 -12.60 -8.19
C GLU A 79 16.06 -13.82 -8.38
N LYS A 80 15.03 -13.95 -7.55
CA LYS A 80 14.15 -15.12 -7.56
C LYS A 80 12.98 -15.00 -8.54
N LEU A 81 12.38 -13.82 -8.65
CA LEU A 81 11.14 -13.59 -9.37
C LEU A 81 11.33 -12.86 -10.70
N GLY A 82 12.50 -12.27 -10.92
CA GLY A 82 12.87 -11.58 -12.16
C GLY A 82 12.02 -10.35 -12.42
N ASP A 83 11.52 -10.23 -13.65
CA ASP A 83 10.69 -9.11 -14.13
C ASP A 83 9.30 -9.01 -13.47
N ARG A 84 8.94 -10.00 -12.64
CA ARG A 84 7.71 -10.00 -11.84
C ARG A 84 7.82 -9.15 -10.57
N VAL A 85 9.00 -8.63 -10.24
CA VAL A 85 9.20 -7.67 -9.15
C VAL A 85 9.33 -6.27 -9.73
N ILE A 86 8.35 -5.45 -9.42
CA ILE A 86 8.26 -4.05 -9.81
C ILE A 86 8.75 -3.23 -8.61
N ASP A 87 9.91 -2.60 -8.78
CA ASP A 87 10.47 -1.68 -7.79
C ASP A 87 9.90 -0.27 -7.98
N LEU A 88 8.94 0.12 -7.13
CA LEU A 88 8.30 1.43 -7.23
C LEU A 88 9.23 2.58 -6.86
N TYR A 89 10.39 2.32 -6.25
CA TYR A 89 11.42 3.35 -6.07
C TYR A 89 11.86 3.93 -7.41
N GLU A 90 12.01 3.09 -8.45
CA GLU A 90 12.54 3.52 -9.74
C GLU A 90 11.67 4.58 -10.43
N ILE A 91 10.36 4.55 -10.16
CA ILE A 91 9.41 5.54 -10.68
C ILE A 91 9.23 6.75 -9.75
N LEU A 92 9.56 6.62 -8.46
CA LEU A 92 9.36 7.66 -7.45
C LEU A 92 10.65 8.46 -7.14
N LYS A 93 11.84 7.94 -7.40
CA LYS A 93 13.13 8.48 -6.92
C LYS A 93 13.45 9.92 -7.35
N HIS A 94 12.79 10.42 -8.41
CA HIS A 94 12.95 11.79 -8.90
C HIS A 94 11.78 12.70 -8.53
N GLU A 95 10.76 12.14 -7.88
CA GLU A 95 9.56 12.85 -7.48
C GLU A 95 9.74 13.45 -6.09
N GLU A 96 9.50 14.75 -5.99
CA GLU A 96 9.49 15.44 -4.71
C GLU A 96 8.12 15.32 -4.04
N ASP A 97 8.13 15.34 -2.70
CA ASP A 97 6.90 15.42 -1.90
C ASP A 97 5.90 14.29 -2.22
N VAL A 98 6.40 13.05 -2.24
CA VAL A 98 5.60 11.83 -2.44
C VAL A 98 5.30 11.08 -1.14
N TYR A 99 5.92 11.46 -0.02
CA TYR A 99 5.58 10.97 1.32
C TYR A 99 5.13 12.12 2.20
N TYR A 100 4.17 11.85 3.08
CA TYR A 100 3.81 12.80 4.14
C TYR A 100 5.00 13.02 5.07
N LYS A 101 5.11 14.21 5.65
CA LYS A 101 6.13 14.57 6.62
C LYS A 101 5.96 13.80 7.93
N THR A 102 4.73 13.67 8.42
CA THR A 102 4.40 13.16 9.77
C THR A 102 3.75 11.78 9.80
N ASP A 103 3.69 11.09 8.65
CA ASP A 103 3.12 9.75 8.51
C ASP A 103 4.12 8.79 7.85
N THR A 104 4.02 7.49 8.12
CA THR A 104 4.89 6.46 7.53
C THR A 104 4.57 6.13 6.07
N HIS A 105 3.37 6.47 5.60
CA HIS A 105 2.89 6.11 4.27
C HIS A 105 3.24 7.17 3.22
N ILE A 106 3.25 6.68 1.97
CA ILE A 106 3.24 7.52 0.77
C ILE A 106 1.96 8.39 0.77
N ASN A 107 2.07 9.63 0.27
CA ASN A 107 0.93 10.52 0.15
C ASN A 107 0.12 10.24 -1.13
N ARG A 108 -1.02 10.91 -1.29
CA ARG A 108 -1.88 10.70 -2.48
C ARG A 108 -1.26 11.15 -3.79
N LYS A 109 -0.29 12.09 -3.76
CA LYS A 109 0.49 12.44 -4.96
C LYS A 109 1.34 11.25 -5.41
N GLY A 110 2.11 10.67 -4.50
CA GLY A 110 2.93 9.50 -4.80
C GLY A 110 2.09 8.28 -5.21
N ASN A 111 0.97 8.04 -4.52
CA ASN A 111 0.04 6.97 -4.90
C ASN A 111 -0.57 7.19 -6.29
N LEU A 112 -0.93 8.41 -6.68
CA LEU A 112 -1.42 8.67 -8.04
C LEU A 112 -0.37 8.33 -9.11
N ILE A 113 0.91 8.60 -8.87
CA ILE A 113 2.00 8.20 -9.77
C ILE A 113 2.10 6.68 -9.87
N VAL A 114 2.01 5.98 -8.73
CA VAL A 114 1.99 4.51 -8.69
C VAL A 114 0.76 3.92 -9.38
N PHE A 115 -0.42 4.53 -9.22
CA PHE A 115 -1.66 4.13 -9.89
C PHE A 115 -1.53 4.23 -11.41
N ASP A 116 -1.02 5.36 -11.88
CA ASP A 116 -0.82 5.66 -13.28
C ASP A 116 0.13 4.64 -13.91
N PHE A 117 1.28 4.43 -13.25
CA PHE A 117 2.24 3.42 -13.64
C PHE A 117 1.64 2.01 -13.63
N PHE A 118 0.90 1.64 -12.59
CA PHE A 118 0.28 0.33 -12.47
C PHE A 118 -0.66 0.07 -13.65
N CYS A 119 -1.54 1.02 -13.97
CA CYS A 119 -2.47 0.94 -15.10
C CYS A 119 -1.71 0.77 -16.43
N ASP A 120 -0.68 1.57 -16.68
CA ASP A 120 0.09 1.50 -17.92
C ASP A 120 0.87 0.17 -18.03
N TYR A 121 1.47 -0.26 -16.92
CA TYR A 121 2.20 -1.52 -16.83
C TYR A 121 1.30 -2.71 -17.16
N ILE A 122 0.13 -2.82 -16.52
CA ILE A 122 -0.76 -3.98 -16.72
C ILE A 122 -1.47 -3.94 -18.07
N GLN A 123 -1.84 -2.77 -18.60
CA GLN A 123 -2.38 -2.66 -19.97
C GLN A 123 -1.39 -3.24 -20.96
N LYS A 124 -0.11 -2.87 -20.84
CA LYS A 124 0.96 -3.39 -21.69
C LYS A 124 1.24 -4.87 -21.45
N LYS A 125 1.38 -5.28 -20.19
CA LYS A 125 1.81 -6.65 -19.83
C LYS A 125 0.72 -7.69 -20.12
N LEU A 126 -0.55 -7.32 -19.98
CA LEU A 126 -1.69 -8.21 -20.16
C LEU A 126 -2.43 -8.01 -21.48
N GLU A 127 -2.00 -7.03 -22.30
CA GLU A 127 -2.63 -6.68 -23.57
C GLU A 127 -4.13 -6.34 -23.41
N ILE A 128 -4.45 -5.58 -22.36
CA ILE A 128 -5.82 -5.17 -22.02
C ILE A 128 -6.01 -3.66 -22.12
N THR A 129 -7.28 -3.24 -22.16
CA THR A 129 -7.67 -1.84 -21.99
C THR A 129 -8.20 -1.62 -20.58
N ILE A 130 -7.74 -0.56 -19.94
CA ILE A 130 -8.22 -0.10 -18.64
C ILE A 130 -8.77 1.31 -18.79
N ASN A 131 -9.97 1.52 -18.28
CA ASN A 131 -10.54 2.86 -18.22
C ASN A 131 -9.96 3.62 -17.04
N LYS A 132 -8.86 4.34 -17.29
CA LYS A 132 -8.22 5.17 -16.28
C LYS A 132 -9.07 6.42 -16.00
N PRO A 133 -9.54 6.64 -14.75
CA PRO A 133 -10.27 7.86 -14.42
C PRO A 133 -9.37 9.09 -14.59
N LYS A 134 -9.94 10.19 -15.08
CA LYS A 134 -9.27 11.50 -15.05
C LYS A 134 -9.30 12.02 -13.62
N ILE A 135 -8.14 12.07 -12.98
CA ILE A 135 -8.02 12.47 -11.57
C ILE A 135 -7.41 13.87 -11.52
N LYS A 136 -8.07 14.77 -10.81
CA LYS A 136 -7.50 16.07 -10.44
C LYS A 136 -7.05 16.03 -8.99
N LEU A 137 -5.75 16.19 -8.78
CA LEU A 137 -5.14 16.21 -7.45
C LEU A 137 -5.20 17.64 -6.87
N ILE A 138 -5.66 17.77 -5.64
CA ILE A 138 -5.69 19.04 -4.90
C ILE A 138 -4.74 18.94 -3.71
N LYS A 139 -3.96 19.99 -3.50
CA LYS A 139 -3.08 20.17 -2.35
C LYS A 139 -3.72 21.10 -1.34
N GLN A 140 -3.76 20.68 -0.08
CA GLN A 140 -4.18 21.49 1.06
C GLN A 140 -3.00 21.59 2.04
N PRO A 141 -2.31 22.74 2.11
CA PRO A 141 -1.16 22.90 2.99
C PRO A 141 -1.58 23.08 4.45
N ASN A 142 -0.62 22.87 5.36
CA ASN A 142 -0.73 23.14 6.80
C ASN A 142 -1.82 22.33 7.54
N VAL A 143 -1.98 21.06 7.17
CA VAL A 143 -2.98 20.16 7.76
C VAL A 143 -2.36 19.26 8.82
N ILE A 144 -3.09 19.04 9.93
CA ILE A 144 -2.72 18.02 10.92
C ILE A 144 -3.37 16.70 10.50
N LEU A 145 -2.58 15.77 9.97
CA LEU A 145 -3.11 14.56 9.32
C LEU A 145 -3.93 13.66 10.27
N SER A 146 -3.56 13.60 11.54
CA SER A 146 -4.25 12.80 12.56
C SER A 146 -5.67 13.28 12.88
N GLU A 147 -5.99 14.54 12.57
CA GLU A 147 -7.32 15.13 12.78
C GLU A 147 -8.30 14.82 11.62
N LEU A 148 -7.82 14.32 10.48
CA LEU A 148 -8.65 14.05 9.30
C LEU A 148 -9.58 12.84 9.45
N GLY A 149 -9.31 11.97 10.44
CA GLY A 149 -10.03 10.72 10.60
C GLY A 149 -9.86 9.78 9.40
N LEU A 150 -8.66 9.78 8.81
CA LEU A 150 -8.27 8.93 7.66
C LEU A 150 -7.25 7.85 8.04
N GLY A 151 -6.84 7.79 9.32
CA GLY A 151 -5.77 6.89 9.76
C GLY A 151 -4.39 7.33 9.26
N LEU A 152 -4.18 8.64 9.16
CA LEU A 152 -2.92 9.28 8.78
C LEU A 152 -2.30 9.99 9.99
N GLY A 153 -1.04 10.41 9.86
CA GLY A 153 -0.25 11.05 10.90
C GLY A 153 0.25 10.07 11.96
N ASP A 154 0.45 8.80 11.61
CA ASP A 154 0.72 7.74 12.58
C ASP A 154 1.97 7.99 13.46
N LEU A 155 2.99 8.69 12.95
CA LEU A 155 4.20 9.02 13.72
C LEU A 155 3.99 10.11 14.78
N THR A 156 2.82 10.77 14.77
CA THR A 156 2.42 11.75 15.80
C THR A 156 1.61 11.13 16.93
N TRP A 157 1.12 9.90 16.77
CA TRP A 157 0.31 9.24 17.79
C TRP A 157 1.13 8.93 19.04
N ASP A 158 0.53 9.05 20.22
CA ASP A 158 1.21 8.85 21.51
C ASP A 158 1.90 7.48 21.60
N THR A 159 1.31 6.44 20.99
CA THR A 159 1.89 5.09 20.95
C THR A 159 3.20 5.00 20.17
N ASN A 160 3.43 5.92 19.23
CA ASN A 160 4.64 5.96 18.39
C ASN A 160 5.63 7.01 18.88
N LYS A 161 5.18 8.24 19.18
CA LYS A 161 6.07 9.33 19.62
C LYS A 161 6.53 9.21 21.07
N GLY A 162 5.72 8.60 21.95
CA GLY A 162 5.96 8.63 23.40
C GLY A 162 6.06 10.07 23.91
N ASP A 163 7.14 10.36 24.64
CA ASP A 163 7.40 11.66 25.27
C ASP A 163 8.12 12.67 24.35
N LEU A 164 8.33 12.34 23.06
CA LEU A 164 8.95 13.26 22.12
C LEU A 164 8.09 14.52 21.96
N LEU A 165 8.73 15.69 22.09
CA LEU A 165 8.15 16.98 21.74
C LEU A 165 8.34 17.21 20.24
N LEU A 166 7.23 17.38 19.52
CA LEU A 166 7.21 17.66 18.09
C LEU A 166 6.90 19.14 17.87
N GLU A 167 7.85 19.90 17.33
CA GLU A 167 7.72 21.35 17.13
C GLU A 167 6.70 21.70 16.03
N ASP A 168 6.62 20.88 14.99
CA ASP A 168 5.70 21.05 13.87
C ASP A 168 5.15 19.69 13.41
N ILE A 169 3.83 19.57 13.46
CA ILE A 169 3.07 18.38 13.05
C ILE A 169 2.20 18.64 11.81
N LYS A 170 2.38 19.79 11.15
CA LYS A 170 1.64 20.14 9.94
C LYS A 170 2.25 19.49 8.72
N ASP A 171 1.37 19.18 7.78
CA ASP A 171 1.67 18.46 6.56
C ASP A 171 0.97 19.09 5.36
N ASP A 172 1.46 18.71 4.17
CA ASP A 172 0.75 18.95 2.92
C ASP A 172 -0.19 17.77 2.66
N PHE A 173 -1.49 17.99 2.83
CA PHE A 173 -2.49 16.96 2.55
C PHE A 173 -2.89 17.00 1.08
N TYR A 174 -3.01 15.83 0.46
CA TYR A 174 -3.42 15.68 -0.92
C TYR A 174 -4.73 14.91 -0.99
N PHE A 175 -5.65 15.32 -1.88
CA PHE A 175 -6.90 14.60 -2.15
C PHE A 175 -7.28 14.63 -3.62
N TYR A 176 -8.13 13.69 -4.03
CA TYR A 176 -8.63 13.58 -5.40
C TYR A 176 -9.96 14.34 -5.50
N GLU A 177 -10.04 15.36 -6.35
CA GLU A 177 -11.24 16.14 -6.54
C GLU A 177 -12.39 15.24 -7.04
N GLY A 178 -13.53 15.31 -6.36
CA GLY A 178 -14.73 14.55 -6.72
C GLY A 178 -14.66 13.04 -6.40
N ILE A 179 -13.60 12.54 -5.78
CA ILE A 179 -13.47 11.13 -5.41
C ILE A 179 -13.37 11.03 -3.88
N LEU A 180 -14.37 10.41 -3.27
CA LEU A 180 -14.39 10.19 -1.83
C LEU A 180 -13.40 9.07 -1.46
N PRO A 181 -12.50 9.29 -0.47
CA PRO A 181 -11.72 8.21 0.13
C PRO A 181 -12.65 7.09 0.60
N ILE A 182 -12.32 5.82 0.40
CA ILE A 182 -13.15 4.77 0.99
C ILE A 182 -12.70 4.39 2.40
N TYR A 183 -11.40 4.41 2.66
CA TYR A 183 -10.87 4.07 3.98
C TYR A 183 -11.29 5.12 5.02
N ASN A 184 -11.92 4.65 6.10
CA ASN A 184 -12.52 5.41 7.19
C ASN A 184 -13.66 6.38 6.80
N LYS A 185 -14.17 6.33 5.57
CA LYS A 185 -15.26 7.22 5.10
C LYS A 185 -16.39 6.49 4.37
N TYR A 186 -16.13 5.31 3.81
CA TYR A 186 -17.17 4.52 3.15
C TYR A 186 -18.08 3.84 4.19
N VAL A 187 -19.39 4.01 4.04
CA VAL A 187 -20.41 3.37 4.88
C VAL A 187 -21.17 2.36 4.04
N PHE A 188 -21.17 1.10 4.45
CA PHE A 188 -21.88 0.02 3.76
C PHE A 188 -23.39 0.20 3.80
N LYS A 189 -24.06 -0.04 2.67
CA LYS A 189 -25.51 -0.03 2.45
C LYS A 189 -25.98 -1.37 1.88
N ASP A 190 -27.28 -1.66 2.00
CA ASP A 190 -27.86 -2.96 1.59
C ASP A 190 -27.60 -3.33 0.12
N ASN A 191 -27.47 -2.33 -0.77
CA ASN A 191 -27.30 -2.52 -2.21
C ASN A 191 -26.00 -1.93 -2.77
N ASP A 192 -24.96 -1.83 -1.95
CA ASP A 192 -23.67 -1.31 -2.39
C ASP A 192 -22.92 -2.29 -3.30
N ASP A 193 -22.29 -1.80 -4.37
CA ASP A 193 -21.47 -2.64 -5.25
C ASP A 193 -20.23 -3.24 -4.56
N LEU A 194 -19.75 -2.59 -3.50
CA LEU A 194 -18.61 -3.05 -2.71
C LEU A 194 -19.12 -4.01 -1.62
N ARG A 195 -18.72 -5.28 -1.71
CA ARG A 195 -19.12 -6.32 -0.76
C ARG A 195 -17.93 -6.74 0.11
N LEU A 196 -18.26 -7.35 1.24
CA LEU A 196 -17.31 -8.01 2.12
C LEU A 196 -17.46 -9.50 1.98
N ILE A 197 -16.34 -10.21 1.82
CA ILE A 197 -16.31 -11.66 1.73
C ILE A 197 -15.49 -12.22 2.89
N GLU A 198 -15.96 -13.32 3.48
CA GLU A 198 -15.20 -14.17 4.37
C GLU A 198 -15.04 -15.57 3.76
N ILE A 199 -13.99 -16.28 4.17
CA ILE A 199 -13.78 -17.66 3.76
C ILE A 199 -14.14 -18.59 4.92
N LYS A 200 -15.07 -19.51 4.65
CA LYS A 200 -15.45 -20.60 5.55
C LYS A 200 -15.51 -21.88 4.75
N ASP A 201 -14.87 -22.93 5.26
CA ASP A 201 -14.84 -24.25 4.63
C ASP A 201 -14.42 -24.20 3.15
N LYS A 202 -13.34 -23.46 2.87
CA LYS A 202 -12.79 -23.22 1.53
C LYS A 202 -13.77 -22.61 0.52
N SER A 203 -14.82 -21.97 1.00
CA SER A 203 -15.85 -21.32 0.18
C SER A 203 -15.98 -19.84 0.53
N LEU A 204 -16.39 -19.03 -0.45
CA LEU A 204 -16.59 -17.59 -0.31
C LEU A 204 -18.00 -17.31 0.21
N HIS A 205 -18.12 -16.56 1.30
CA HIS A 205 -19.40 -16.17 1.89
C HIS A 205 -19.48 -14.65 2.00
N GLU A 206 -20.59 -14.07 1.54
CA GLU A 206 -20.82 -12.63 1.67
C GLU A 206 -21.20 -12.27 3.11
N VAL A 207 -20.65 -11.14 3.58
CA VAL A 207 -20.88 -10.60 4.92
C VAL A 207 -21.52 -9.23 4.81
N ILE A 208 -22.69 -9.07 5.44
CA ILE A 208 -23.47 -7.83 5.40
C ILE A 208 -23.20 -7.02 6.68
N LEU A 209 -22.56 -5.85 6.53
CA LEU A 209 -22.25 -4.93 7.64
C LEU A 209 -22.85 -3.53 7.42
N VAL A 210 -24.14 -3.47 7.13
CA VAL A 210 -24.85 -2.21 6.82
C VAL A 210 -24.72 -1.20 7.95
N GLY A 211 -24.47 0.06 7.58
CA GLY A 211 -24.24 1.17 8.50
C GLY A 211 -22.84 1.18 9.15
N LYS A 212 -21.97 0.20 8.87
CA LYS A 212 -20.59 0.20 9.35
C LYS A 212 -19.68 0.97 8.40
N VAL A 213 -18.72 1.69 8.99
CA VAL A 213 -17.67 2.39 8.25
C VAL A 213 -16.55 1.42 7.93
N LEU A 214 -16.08 1.41 6.68
CA LEU A 214 -14.89 0.68 6.24
C LEU A 214 -13.65 1.20 6.97
N ASN A 215 -13.22 0.50 8.00
CA ASN A 215 -12.07 0.88 8.83
C ASN A 215 -11.06 -0.28 8.92
N TRP A 216 -9.98 -0.09 9.69
CA TRP A 216 -8.93 -1.08 9.88
C TRP A 216 -9.46 -2.46 10.29
N SER A 217 -10.39 -2.51 11.26
CA SER A 217 -10.93 -3.76 11.78
C SER A 217 -11.68 -4.58 10.73
N ILE A 218 -12.30 -3.90 9.75
CA ILE A 218 -13.00 -4.54 8.64
C ILE A 218 -11.98 -5.02 7.59
N ILE A 219 -11.11 -4.13 7.10
CA ILE A 219 -10.17 -4.48 6.02
C ILE A 219 -9.15 -5.54 6.45
N SER A 220 -8.82 -5.62 7.74
CA SER A 220 -7.91 -6.65 8.26
C SER A 220 -8.55 -8.02 8.44
N ARG A 221 -9.88 -8.11 8.38
CA ARG A 221 -10.64 -9.33 8.67
C ARG A 221 -11.32 -9.90 7.42
N TYR A 222 -11.80 -9.03 6.54
CA TYR A 222 -12.61 -9.41 5.39
C TYR A 222 -11.89 -9.10 4.08
N ILE A 223 -12.29 -9.81 3.03
CA ILE A 223 -11.87 -9.55 1.67
C ILE A 223 -12.82 -8.49 1.10
N LEU A 224 -12.28 -7.42 0.51
CA LEU A 224 -13.10 -6.49 -0.24
C LEU A 224 -13.34 -7.06 -1.64
N TYR A 225 -14.59 -7.09 -2.06
CA TYR A 225 -15.00 -7.64 -3.35
C TYR A 225 -15.81 -6.62 -4.14
N LYS A 226 -15.52 -6.47 -5.42
CA LYS A 226 -16.35 -5.68 -6.34
C LYS A 226 -16.43 -6.35 -7.69
N LYS A 227 -17.65 -6.41 -8.24
CA LYS A 227 -17.92 -6.80 -9.61
C LYS A 227 -18.32 -5.55 -10.40
N ASN A 228 -17.54 -5.21 -11.43
CA ASN A 228 -17.71 -4.00 -12.23
C ASN A 228 -18.28 -4.34 -13.61
N GLY A 229 -19.60 -4.21 -13.78
CA GLY A 229 -20.24 -4.42 -15.08
C GLY A 229 -19.84 -3.42 -16.17
N GLN A 230 -19.14 -2.33 -15.81
CA GLN A 230 -18.69 -1.28 -16.73
C GLN A 230 -17.18 -1.35 -17.06
N ALA A 231 -16.45 -2.36 -16.57
CA ALA A 231 -15.04 -2.51 -16.89
C ALA A 231 -14.85 -2.92 -18.36
N ASN A 232 -13.80 -2.39 -19.01
CA ASN A 232 -13.47 -2.68 -20.42
C ASN A 232 -12.60 -3.94 -20.59
N ASN A 233 -12.59 -4.81 -19.58
CA ASN A 233 -11.89 -6.08 -19.58
C ASN A 233 -12.78 -7.12 -18.90
N ASN A 234 -12.46 -8.41 -19.07
CA ASN A 234 -13.18 -9.51 -18.42
C ASN A 234 -12.29 -10.25 -17.41
N LEU A 235 -11.39 -9.54 -16.74
CA LEU A 235 -10.42 -10.13 -15.83
C LEU A 235 -10.94 -10.23 -14.40
N LYS A 236 -10.73 -11.41 -13.81
CA LYS A 236 -10.81 -11.63 -12.36
C LYS A 236 -9.44 -11.43 -11.73
N ILE A 237 -9.31 -10.39 -10.92
CA ILE A 237 -8.05 -10.00 -10.28
C ILE A 237 -8.09 -10.25 -8.78
N LEU A 238 -6.99 -10.79 -8.26
CA LEU A 238 -6.72 -10.87 -6.83
C LEU A 238 -5.55 -9.94 -6.46
N ILE A 239 -5.78 -9.05 -5.51
CA ILE A 239 -4.76 -8.15 -4.99
C ILE A 239 -4.53 -8.42 -3.50
N PHE A 240 -3.31 -8.82 -3.17
CA PHE A 240 -2.79 -8.78 -1.80
C PHE A 240 -2.19 -7.40 -1.54
N TYR A 241 -2.45 -6.80 -0.39
CA TYR A 241 -1.97 -5.47 -0.08
C TYR A 241 -1.70 -5.24 1.40
N ASP A 242 -0.85 -4.26 1.70
CA ASP A 242 -0.70 -3.68 3.04
C ASP A 242 -1.32 -2.27 3.13
N SER A 243 -1.06 -1.56 4.22
CA SER A 243 -1.66 -0.23 4.42
C SER A 243 -1.26 0.83 3.39
N PHE A 244 -0.20 0.65 2.59
CA PHE A 244 0.20 1.62 1.57
C PHE A 244 -0.83 1.79 0.45
N LEU A 245 -1.51 0.69 0.09
CA LEU A 245 -2.56 0.74 -0.95
C LEU A 245 -3.91 1.26 -0.41
N SER A 246 -4.09 1.35 0.92
CA SER A 246 -5.38 1.67 1.54
C SER A 246 -5.92 3.05 1.16
N ASN A 247 -5.02 4.01 0.90
CA ASN A 247 -5.34 5.38 0.46
C ASN A 247 -5.61 5.51 -1.05
N MET A 248 -5.71 4.39 -1.77
CA MET A 248 -5.91 4.35 -3.22
C MET A 248 -6.95 3.31 -3.64
N LEU A 249 -7.61 2.65 -2.69
CA LEU A 249 -8.59 1.61 -2.99
C LEU A 249 -9.74 2.13 -3.86
N GLU A 250 -10.15 3.39 -3.69
CA GLU A 250 -11.16 4.04 -4.53
C GLU A 250 -10.79 4.11 -6.01
N LEU A 251 -9.50 4.10 -6.34
CA LEU A 251 -9.01 4.15 -7.72
C LEU A 251 -8.83 2.74 -8.30
N ILE A 252 -8.46 1.77 -7.47
CA ILE A 252 -8.17 0.39 -7.87
C ILE A 252 -9.44 -0.43 -8.06
N LEU A 253 -10.42 -0.26 -7.17
CA LEU A 253 -11.67 -1.04 -7.19
C LEU A 253 -12.43 -1.01 -8.53
N PRO A 254 -12.48 0.08 -9.30
CA PRO A 254 -13.23 0.13 -10.56
C PRO A 254 -12.49 -0.46 -11.79
N LEU A 255 -11.22 -0.85 -11.68
CA LEU A 255 -10.38 -1.12 -12.86
C LEU A 255 -10.73 -2.39 -13.65
N PHE A 256 -11.19 -3.44 -12.98
CA PHE A 256 -11.36 -4.79 -13.55
C PHE A 256 -12.78 -5.29 -13.42
N SER A 257 -13.23 -6.20 -14.29
CA SER A 257 -14.60 -6.73 -14.21
C SER A 257 -14.89 -7.41 -12.87
N GLU A 258 -13.90 -8.03 -12.25
CA GLU A 258 -14.01 -8.65 -10.94
C GLU A 258 -12.71 -8.48 -10.15
N ILE A 259 -12.79 -7.94 -8.93
CA ILE A 259 -11.62 -7.70 -8.09
C ILE A 259 -11.85 -8.15 -6.65
N TYR A 260 -10.83 -8.83 -6.11
CA TYR A 260 -10.72 -9.23 -4.71
C TYR A 260 -9.49 -8.54 -4.10
N LEU A 261 -9.65 -7.84 -2.98
CA LEU A 261 -8.57 -7.18 -2.26
C LEU A 261 -8.45 -7.79 -0.86
N ILE A 262 -7.30 -8.39 -0.56
CA ILE A 262 -6.99 -9.04 0.72
C ILE A 262 -5.86 -8.30 1.41
N LYS A 263 -6.12 -7.75 2.60
CA LYS A 263 -5.08 -7.13 3.42
C LYS A 263 -4.23 -8.19 4.11
N SER A 264 -3.31 -8.79 3.37
CA SER A 264 -2.40 -9.87 3.81
C SER A 264 -1.23 -9.98 2.84
N THR A 265 -0.23 -10.79 3.20
CA THR A 265 0.73 -11.30 2.22
C THR A 265 0.12 -12.42 1.38
N TYR A 266 0.70 -12.67 0.21
CA TYR A 266 0.31 -13.75 -0.69
C TYR A 266 0.24 -15.13 0.00
N THR A 267 -0.82 -15.89 -0.33
CA THR A 267 -0.98 -17.32 0.03
C THR A 267 -1.58 -18.13 -1.13
N ASN A 268 -1.16 -19.40 -1.24
CA ASN A 268 -1.68 -20.34 -2.24
C ASN A 268 -3.17 -20.61 -2.04
N ASP A 269 -3.59 -20.89 -0.80
CA ASP A 269 -4.99 -21.22 -0.45
C ASP A 269 -5.99 -20.20 -1.00
N MET A 270 -5.69 -18.90 -0.85
CA MET A 270 -6.56 -17.83 -1.35
C MET A 270 -6.64 -17.81 -2.87
N THR A 271 -5.52 -18.06 -3.53
CA THR A 271 -5.44 -18.13 -4.99
C THR A 271 -6.19 -19.35 -5.53
N GLU A 272 -6.12 -20.48 -4.84
CA GLU A 272 -6.86 -21.70 -5.18
C GLU A 272 -8.37 -21.53 -5.00
N ILE A 273 -8.81 -20.90 -3.91
CA ILE A 273 -10.24 -20.66 -3.63
C ILE A 273 -10.84 -19.65 -4.61
N ILE A 274 -10.16 -18.54 -4.87
CA ILE A 274 -10.69 -17.45 -5.70
C ILE A 274 -10.52 -17.77 -7.20
N ASN A 275 -9.47 -18.51 -7.55
CA ASN A 275 -9.06 -18.85 -8.91
C ASN A 275 -9.03 -17.61 -9.84
N PRO A 276 -8.14 -16.63 -9.57
CA PRO A 276 -8.03 -15.41 -10.34
C PRO A 276 -7.26 -15.61 -11.65
N ASP A 277 -7.48 -14.72 -12.62
CA ASP A 277 -6.71 -14.67 -13.86
C ASP A 277 -5.27 -14.21 -13.60
N PHE A 278 -5.11 -13.20 -12.72
CA PHE A 278 -3.84 -12.66 -12.28
C PHE A 278 -3.85 -12.30 -10.80
N VAL A 279 -2.65 -12.37 -10.19
CA VAL A 279 -2.42 -12.00 -8.80
C VAL A 279 -1.42 -10.85 -8.75
N PHE A 280 -1.79 -9.81 -8.02
CA PHE A 280 -0.90 -8.69 -7.70
C PHE A 280 -0.67 -8.66 -6.18
N GLU A 281 0.55 -8.37 -5.75
CA GLU A 281 0.84 -8.05 -4.35
C GLU A 281 1.45 -6.66 -4.28
N PHE A 282 0.89 -5.78 -3.45
CA PHE A 282 1.45 -4.47 -3.13
C PHE A 282 2.00 -4.48 -1.72
N LYS A 283 3.28 -4.16 -1.58
CA LYS A 283 3.99 -4.35 -0.32
C LYS A 283 5.05 -3.30 -0.09
N ILE A 284 5.20 -2.81 1.13
CA ILE A 284 6.33 -1.98 1.55
C ILE A 284 7.60 -2.82 1.73
N GLU A 285 8.73 -2.27 1.34
CA GLU A 285 10.02 -2.95 1.35
C GLU A 285 10.39 -3.56 2.71
N ARG A 286 10.17 -2.87 3.83
CA ARG A 286 10.40 -3.40 5.19
C ARG A 286 9.65 -4.66 5.54
N PHE A 287 8.62 -5.04 4.79
CA PHE A 287 7.87 -6.29 4.99
C PHE A 287 8.37 -7.45 4.13
N LEU A 288 9.38 -7.25 3.28
CA LEU A 288 9.95 -8.32 2.44
C LEU A 288 10.73 -9.39 3.22
N ASN A 289 10.81 -9.31 4.54
CA ASN A 289 11.51 -10.26 5.42
C ASN A 289 10.84 -11.64 5.56
#